data_AF-A0A2U1TFB5-F1
#
_entry.id   AF-A0A2U1TFB5-F1
#
_cell.length_a   1.000
_cell.length_b   1.000
_cell.length_c   1.000
_cell.angle_alpha   90.00
_cell.angle_beta   90.00
_cell.angle_gamma   90.00
#
_symmetry.space_group_name_H-M   'P 1'
#
loop_
_entity.id
_entity.type
_entity.pdbx_description
1 polymer ?
#
loop_
_entity_poly.entity_id
_entity_poly.type
_entity_poly.pdbx_seq_one_letter_code
_entity_poly.pdbx_strand_id
1 'polypeptide(L)'
;MRHDDAAQTPASGGAELLEHRLLEDGRIIDGAAADDDKFALSLPFNKTTTASAVSDTSPDADESARLALLLHSDRAEVSAEIAEQERVDRSTPPIYLPGNKQRQSRSILTIVVSIVAALALVGVGVVFAVKSQAATPEEAAFDAYATRQLAVAQANRELSATFDAIVTAKAEAETVNIVAAASLATVAGVADEVARAAAENQRISTTTSIAAITVTDPADTPYVVPEVSTESTLTEIAAGLDELSSEATRIEDSQTDLDAALLAVTEARDDFAAAFTAFVDTVPATALSITAANQDADQQWRDAVTTAVAALVSAAEKGAGAPELQAYAAAAFALQDENARVVREQETGQDEQEQEEQEEDTPRRAPIRPRGDSVPDTAPRSDEAEQSPVTPKPEAPPTVAPPQVEEPGPGESDEGAPA
;
A
#
# COMPACT_ATOMS: atom_id res chain seq x y z
N MET A 1 -42.20 -53.47 -34.07
CA MET A 1 -43.26 -52.46 -33.84
C MET A 1 -42.53 -51.24 -33.30
N ARG A 2 -42.03 -50.25 -34.08
CA ARG A 2 -42.50 -49.52 -35.27
C ARG A 2 -43.84 -48.79 -35.09
N HIS A 3 -43.72 -47.53 -34.68
CA HIS A 3 -44.41 -46.32 -35.19
C HIS A 3 -43.34 -45.21 -35.08
N ASP A 4 -42.82 -44.58 -36.16
CA ASP A 4 -43.45 -43.71 -37.17
C ASP A 4 -44.32 -42.63 -36.48
N ASP A 5 -44.23 -41.33 -36.72
CA ASP A 5 -43.49 -40.46 -37.63
C ASP A 5 -43.89 -39.02 -37.23
N ALA A 6 -43.41 -38.02 -37.98
CA ALA A 6 -43.91 -36.64 -38.12
C ALA A 6 -43.10 -35.53 -37.43
N ALA A 7 -42.13 -35.07 -38.21
CA ALA A 7 -41.63 -33.70 -38.26
C ALA A 7 -42.75 -32.68 -38.56
N GLN A 8 -42.66 -31.48 -37.98
CA GLN A 8 -43.16 -30.26 -38.64
C GLN A 8 -42.48 -28.99 -38.12
N THR A 9 -41.62 -28.42 -38.97
CA THR A 9 -41.34 -26.97 -39.04
C THR A 9 -42.08 -26.47 -40.29
N PRO A 10 -42.65 -25.25 -40.31
CA PRO A 10 -41.86 -24.13 -40.86
C PRO A 10 -42.18 -22.72 -40.29
N ALA A 11 -41.13 -21.88 -40.29
CA ALA A 11 -41.01 -20.51 -40.82
C ALA A 11 -42.11 -19.43 -40.64
N SER A 12 -41.62 -18.26 -40.19
CA SER A 12 -41.76 -16.92 -40.79
C SER A 12 -43.03 -16.07 -40.55
N GLY A 13 -42.80 -14.85 -40.03
CA GLY A 13 -43.39 -13.61 -40.59
C GLY A 13 -44.19 -12.68 -39.64
N GLY A 14 -43.79 -11.41 -39.59
CA GLY A 14 -44.59 -10.24 -39.15
C GLY A 14 -44.29 -9.78 -37.71
N ALA A 15 -43.62 -8.66 -37.39
CA ALA A 15 -43.77 -7.26 -37.82
C ALA A 15 -45.17 -6.67 -37.58
N GLU A 16 -45.38 -6.13 -36.37
CA GLU A 16 -46.21 -4.93 -36.06
C GLU A 16 -45.91 -4.54 -34.60
N LEU A 17 -45.21 -3.42 -34.36
CA LEU A 17 -45.80 -2.10 -34.07
C LEU A 17 -46.81 -2.14 -32.92
N LEU A 18 -46.31 -1.90 -31.70
CA LEU A 18 -47.12 -1.31 -30.64
C LEU A 18 -46.24 -0.34 -29.84
N GLU A 19 -46.48 0.93 -30.17
CA GLU A 19 -46.11 2.11 -29.41
C GLU A 19 -46.51 1.95 -27.94
N HIS A 20 -45.59 2.17 -27.01
CA HIS A 20 -45.95 2.59 -25.66
C HIS A 20 -44.90 3.53 -25.09
N ARG A 21 -45.25 4.82 -25.16
CA ARG A 21 -45.05 5.84 -24.12
C ARG A 21 -43.68 5.91 -23.46
N LEU A 22 -42.83 6.75 -24.07
CA LEU A 22 -41.87 7.59 -23.35
C LEU A 22 -42.63 8.56 -22.43
N LEU A 23 -42.32 8.57 -21.14
CA LEU A 23 -42.33 9.73 -20.24
C LEU A 23 -41.68 9.32 -18.90
N GLU A 24 -40.55 9.97 -18.62
CA GLU A 24 -40.11 10.46 -17.30
C GLU A 24 -40.16 9.51 -16.10
N ASP A 25 -38.99 8.99 -15.71
CA ASP A 25 -38.56 9.11 -14.31
C ASP A 25 -37.03 9.01 -14.20
N GLY A 26 -36.38 10.17 -14.24
CA GLY A 26 -34.94 10.31 -14.02
C GLY A 26 -34.61 10.29 -12.53
N ARG A 27 -34.37 9.11 -11.97
CA ARG A 27 -33.62 8.96 -10.72
C ARG A 27 -32.13 8.95 -11.04
N ILE A 28 -31.52 10.13 -10.99
CA ILE A 28 -30.07 10.27 -10.87
C ILE A 28 -29.72 9.92 -9.42
N ILE A 29 -28.97 8.84 -9.27
CA ILE A 29 -28.27 8.53 -8.01
C ILE A 29 -27.13 9.55 -7.91
N ASP A 30 -27.25 10.47 -6.95
CA ASP A 30 -26.15 11.33 -6.52
C ASP A 30 -25.03 10.45 -5.97
N GLY A 31 -23.93 10.40 -6.71
CA GLY A 31 -22.71 9.70 -6.32
C GLY A 31 -21.50 10.42 -6.87
N ALA A 32 -20.74 11.04 -5.96
CA ALA A 32 -19.29 11.30 -6.00
C ALA A 32 -18.96 12.67 -5.39
N ALA A 33 -18.93 12.74 -4.06
CA ALA A 33 -17.83 13.44 -3.41
C ALA A 33 -16.60 12.54 -3.62
N ALA A 34 -15.54 13.07 -4.24
CA ALA A 34 -14.26 12.40 -4.31
C ALA A 34 -13.65 12.45 -2.90
N ASP A 35 -13.79 11.36 -2.16
CA ASP A 35 -12.93 11.04 -1.02
C ASP A 35 -11.52 10.77 -1.57
N ASP A 36 -10.58 11.67 -1.28
CA ASP A 36 -9.14 11.42 -1.40
C ASP A 36 -8.62 10.44 -0.31
N ASP A 37 -9.52 9.89 0.51
CA ASP A 37 -9.22 8.88 1.55
C ASP A 37 -9.11 7.43 1.02
N LYS A 38 -9.23 7.20 -0.29
CA LYS A 38 -9.31 5.83 -0.87
C LYS A 38 -7.98 5.10 -1.04
N PHE A 39 -6.85 5.73 -0.74
CA PHE A 39 -5.52 5.10 -0.80
C PHE A 39 -4.73 5.21 0.51
N ALA A 40 -5.41 5.53 1.62
CA ALA A 40 -4.90 5.17 2.91
C ALA A 40 -4.94 3.63 2.99
N LEU A 41 -3.81 2.99 2.68
CA LEU A 41 -3.44 1.70 3.26
C LEU A 41 -3.48 1.90 4.78
N SER A 42 -4.70 1.84 5.34
CA SER A 42 -4.96 1.91 6.77
C SER A 42 -4.42 0.61 7.33
N LEU A 43 -3.11 0.61 7.61
CA LEU A 43 -2.53 -0.38 8.49
C LEU A 43 -3.29 -0.24 9.81
N PRO A 44 -3.84 -1.34 10.38
CA PRO A 44 -4.58 -1.30 11.63
C PRO A 44 -3.61 -1.14 12.80
N PHE A 45 -2.86 -0.04 12.85
CA PHE A 45 -2.30 0.46 14.09
C PHE A 45 -3.36 1.34 14.74
N ASN A 46 -4.41 0.68 15.24
CA ASN A 46 -5.07 1.21 16.43
C ASN A 46 -3.94 1.55 17.40
N LYS A 47 -3.90 2.81 17.84
CA LYS A 47 -3.09 3.27 18.96
C LYS A 47 -3.42 2.40 20.16
N THR A 48 -2.73 1.27 20.27
CA THR A 48 -2.81 0.41 21.44
C THR A 48 -1.97 1.14 22.46
N THR A 49 -2.61 2.00 23.22
CA THR A 49 -2.04 2.57 24.43
C THR A 49 -1.66 1.38 25.30
N THR A 50 -0.39 1.02 25.31
CA THR A 50 0.18 0.01 26.19
C THR A 50 0.10 0.56 27.62
N ALA A 51 -1.07 0.45 28.24
CA ALA A 51 -1.23 0.62 29.66
C ALA A 51 -0.69 -0.63 30.35
N SER A 52 0.64 -0.70 30.50
CA SER A 52 1.24 -1.53 31.53
C SER A 52 0.86 -0.94 32.88
N ALA A 53 0.02 -1.68 33.60
CA ALA A 53 -0.28 -1.43 35.00
C ALA A 53 1.01 -1.50 35.83
N VAL A 54 1.44 -0.36 36.36
CA VAL A 54 2.18 -0.28 37.62
C VAL A 54 1.56 0.86 38.42
N SER A 55 0.93 0.46 39.53
CA SER A 55 0.39 1.32 40.56
C SER A 55 1.49 2.15 41.23
N ASP A 56 1.34 3.47 41.26
CA ASP A 56 1.52 4.28 42.47
C ASP A 56 0.92 5.68 42.23
N THR A 57 -0.21 5.93 42.88
CA THR A 57 -1.00 7.16 42.87
C THR A 57 -0.26 8.30 43.60
N SER A 58 0.08 9.36 42.85
CA SER A 58 0.38 10.69 43.43
C SER A 58 -0.85 11.60 43.27
N PRO A 59 -1.37 12.22 44.35
CA PRO A 59 -2.60 13.02 44.30
C PRO A 59 -2.48 14.38 43.58
N ASP A 60 -1.31 14.74 43.05
CA ASP A 60 -1.09 16.03 42.35
C ASP A 60 -1.35 15.97 40.82
N ALA A 61 -1.67 14.79 40.27
CA ALA A 61 -1.91 14.63 38.83
C ALA A 61 -3.33 15.08 38.38
N ASP A 62 -4.30 15.17 39.30
CA ASP A 62 -5.69 15.49 38.98
C ASP A 62 -5.95 16.99 38.76
N GLU A 63 -5.13 17.89 39.32
CA GLU A 63 -5.26 19.34 39.05
C GLU A 63 -4.72 19.73 37.68
N SER A 64 -3.66 19.06 37.22
CA SER A 64 -3.04 19.30 35.91
C SER A 64 -3.97 18.87 34.75
N ALA A 65 -4.68 17.75 34.92
CA ALA A 65 -5.67 17.27 33.94
C ALA A 65 -6.92 18.17 33.87
N ARG A 66 -7.33 18.77 34.99
CA ARG A 66 -8.47 19.71 35.03
C ARG A 66 -8.14 21.08 34.40
N LEU A 67 -6.91 21.57 34.55
CA LEU A 67 -6.46 22.79 33.88
C LEU A 67 -6.26 22.59 32.37
N ALA A 68 -5.80 21.41 31.93
CA ALA A 68 -5.69 21.08 30.51
C ALA A 68 -7.07 20.96 29.82
N LEU A 69 -8.10 20.49 30.53
CA LEU A 69 -9.45 20.40 29.99
C LEU A 69 -10.11 21.79 29.83
N LEU A 70 -9.83 22.72 30.75
CA LEU A 70 -10.38 24.09 30.72
C LEU A 70 -9.74 24.98 29.65
N LEU A 71 -8.46 24.74 29.33
CA LEU A 71 -7.79 25.44 28.21
C LEU A 71 -8.22 24.92 26.82
N HIS A 72 -8.75 23.70 26.73
CA HIS A 72 -9.24 23.12 25.47
C HIS A 72 -10.68 23.54 25.14
N SER A 73 -11.52 23.82 26.15
CA SER A 73 -12.90 24.29 25.92
C SER A 73 -12.94 25.73 25.41
N ASP A 74 -12.12 26.63 25.96
CA ASP A 74 -12.12 28.05 25.54
C ASP A 74 -11.55 28.24 24.12
N ARG A 75 -10.67 27.34 23.65
CA ARG A 75 -10.09 27.42 22.30
C ARG A 75 -11.04 26.90 21.21
N ALA A 76 -11.96 26.00 21.57
CA ALA A 76 -12.95 25.45 20.65
C ALA A 76 -14.09 26.46 20.35
N GLU A 77 -14.51 27.24 21.34
CA GLU A 77 -15.56 28.25 21.16
C GLU A 77 -15.08 29.45 20.32
N VAL A 78 -13.83 29.91 20.53
CA VAL A 78 -13.24 31.00 19.71
C VAL A 78 -13.00 30.57 18.25
N SER A 79 -12.75 29.28 18.01
CA SER A 79 -12.55 28.75 16.65
C SER A 79 -13.87 28.58 15.87
N ALA A 80 -14.99 28.35 16.57
CA ALA A 80 -16.31 28.27 15.95
C ALA A 80 -16.83 29.65 15.53
N GLU A 81 -16.60 30.69 16.35
CA GLU A 81 -17.05 32.06 16.06
C GLU A 81 -16.27 32.69 14.90
N ILE A 82 -14.97 32.39 14.76
CA ILE A 82 -14.15 32.80 13.60
C ILE A 82 -14.58 32.05 12.32
N ALA A 83 -14.93 30.77 12.42
CA ALA A 83 -15.41 29.98 11.29
C ALA A 83 -16.83 30.36 10.81
N GLU A 84 -17.67 30.91 11.70
CA GLU A 84 -18.98 31.46 11.32
C GLU A 84 -18.86 32.84 10.67
N GLN A 85 -17.91 33.67 11.12
CA GLN A 85 -17.70 35.01 10.56
C GLN A 85 -17.09 34.97 9.14
N GLU A 86 -16.33 33.93 8.78
CA GLU A 86 -15.84 33.71 7.40
C GLU A 86 -16.89 33.14 6.42
N ARG A 87 -18.04 32.63 6.91
CA ARG A 87 -19.09 32.09 6.03
C ARG A 87 -20.02 33.16 5.43
N VAL A 88 -20.02 34.39 5.95
CA VAL A 88 -20.94 35.45 5.49
C VAL A 88 -20.44 36.18 4.25
N ASP A 89 -19.15 36.10 3.89
CA ASP A 89 -18.56 36.88 2.78
C ASP A 89 -18.24 36.09 1.50
N ARG A 90 -18.55 34.78 1.42
CA ARG A 90 -18.30 34.00 0.20
C ARG A 90 -19.53 33.99 -0.71
N SER A 91 -19.50 34.86 -1.73
CA SER A 91 -20.40 34.83 -2.87
C SER A 91 -20.39 33.45 -3.55
N THR A 92 -21.55 32.83 -3.68
CA THR A 92 -21.74 31.51 -4.29
C THR A 92 -21.61 31.62 -5.82
N PRO A 93 -20.71 30.87 -6.48
CA PRO A 93 -20.61 30.86 -7.93
C PRO A 93 -21.75 30.05 -8.58
N PRO A 94 -22.15 30.37 -9.83
CA PRO A 94 -23.27 29.72 -10.51
C PRO A 94 -22.96 28.27 -10.91
N ILE A 95 -23.95 27.42 -10.70
CA ILE A 95 -23.97 25.97 -10.99
C ILE A 95 -24.05 25.74 -12.52
N TYR A 96 -23.11 24.97 -13.06
CA TYR A 96 -23.18 24.39 -14.41
C TYR A 96 -23.31 22.85 -14.31
N LEU A 97 -24.38 22.32 -14.91
CA LEU A 97 -24.64 20.88 -15.08
C LEU A 97 -23.76 20.27 -16.20
N PRO A 98 -23.54 18.94 -16.20
CA PRO A 98 -22.40 18.30 -16.85
C PRO A 98 -22.67 17.89 -18.30
N GLY A 99 -21.65 18.05 -19.15
CA GLY A 99 -21.67 17.58 -20.52
C GLY A 99 -20.26 17.36 -21.08
N ASN A 100 -19.95 16.08 -21.32
CA ASN A 100 -18.87 15.52 -22.14
C ASN A 100 -17.40 15.61 -21.68
N LYS A 101 -16.88 14.41 -21.36
CA LYS A 101 -15.53 13.87 -21.62
C LYS A 101 -14.52 14.87 -22.18
N GLN A 102 -13.72 15.49 -21.31
CA GLN A 102 -12.45 16.08 -21.69
C GLN A 102 -11.44 15.97 -20.53
N ARG A 103 -10.32 15.34 -20.87
CA ARG A 103 -9.07 15.13 -20.14
C ARG A 103 -8.82 16.07 -18.94
N GLN A 104 -8.53 15.46 -17.79
CA GLN A 104 -7.95 16.11 -16.62
C GLN A 104 -6.57 16.69 -16.98
N SER A 105 -6.54 17.95 -17.37
CA SER A 105 -5.35 18.80 -17.41
C SER A 105 -5.64 20.16 -16.76
N ARG A 106 -6.64 20.23 -15.89
CA ARG A 106 -7.15 21.50 -15.35
C ARG A 106 -6.54 21.92 -14.02
N SER A 107 -5.90 21.04 -13.25
CA SER A 107 -5.29 21.46 -11.96
C SER A 107 -4.05 22.35 -12.15
N ILE A 108 -3.13 21.94 -13.03
CA ILE A 108 -1.92 22.71 -13.37
C ILE A 108 -2.27 24.05 -14.04
N LEU A 109 -3.32 24.06 -14.89
CA LEU A 109 -3.72 25.29 -15.58
C LEU A 109 -4.39 26.30 -14.62
N THR A 110 -5.12 25.86 -13.58
CA THR A 110 -5.66 26.78 -12.56
C THR A 110 -4.58 27.40 -11.68
N ILE A 111 -3.50 26.67 -11.36
CA ILE A 111 -2.38 27.17 -10.57
C ILE A 111 -1.54 28.16 -11.40
N VAL A 112 -1.25 27.85 -12.67
CA VAL A 112 -0.55 28.78 -13.56
C VAL A 112 -1.40 30.03 -13.85
N VAL A 113 -2.73 29.88 -14.00
CA VAL A 113 -3.64 31.03 -14.20
C VAL A 113 -3.78 31.87 -12.93
N SER A 114 -3.71 31.30 -11.72
CA SER A 114 -3.72 32.09 -10.48
C SER A 114 -2.43 32.89 -10.28
N ILE A 115 -1.26 32.32 -10.63
CA ILE A 115 0.04 33.02 -10.59
C ILE A 115 0.08 34.14 -11.64
N VAL A 116 -0.39 33.89 -12.88
CA VAL A 116 -0.48 34.91 -13.93
C VAL A 116 -1.52 36.00 -13.59
N ALA A 117 -2.63 35.64 -12.95
CA ALA A 117 -3.62 36.61 -12.47
C ALA A 117 -3.10 37.47 -11.31
N ALA A 118 -2.29 36.91 -10.41
CA ALA A 118 -1.59 37.66 -9.38
C ALA A 118 -0.58 38.64 -9.98
N LEU A 119 0.20 38.22 -10.99
CA LEU A 119 1.12 39.09 -11.73
C LEU A 119 0.38 40.19 -12.52
N ALA A 120 -0.79 39.89 -13.09
CA ALA A 120 -1.63 40.88 -13.78
C ALA A 120 -2.25 41.90 -12.82
N LEU A 121 -2.64 41.48 -11.61
CA LEU A 121 -3.12 42.38 -10.55
C LEU A 121 -2.02 43.32 -10.05
N VAL A 122 -0.77 42.84 -9.96
CA VAL A 122 0.41 43.69 -9.68
C VAL A 122 0.61 44.74 -10.79
N GLY A 123 0.44 44.36 -12.06
CA GLY A 123 0.52 45.30 -13.19
C GLY A 123 -0.59 46.36 -13.22
N VAL A 124 -1.80 46.03 -12.78
CA VAL A 124 -2.94 46.97 -12.72
C VAL A 124 -2.88 47.87 -11.48
N GLY A 125 -2.33 47.38 -10.36
CA GLY A 125 -2.12 48.17 -9.14
C GLY A 125 -1.18 49.36 -9.34
N VAL A 126 -0.15 49.20 -10.18
CA VAL A 126 0.81 50.27 -10.54
C VAL A 126 0.12 51.45 -11.27
N VAL A 127 -0.99 51.23 -11.97
CA VAL A 127 -1.70 52.28 -12.72
C VAL A 127 -2.74 53.02 -11.86
N PHE A 128 -3.25 52.40 -10.78
CA PHE A 128 -4.26 53.01 -9.91
C PHE A 128 -3.67 53.95 -8.83
N ALA A 129 -2.36 53.86 -8.58
CA ALA A 129 -1.65 54.67 -7.58
C ALA A 129 -1.47 56.17 -7.97
N VAL A 130 -1.85 56.59 -9.17
CA VAL A 130 -1.67 57.98 -9.64
C VAL A 130 -2.73 58.95 -9.08
N LYS A 131 -3.71 58.48 -8.29
CA LYS A 131 -4.87 59.31 -7.87
C LYS A 131 -5.16 59.46 -6.38
N SER A 132 -4.43 58.84 -5.46
CA SER A 132 -4.58 59.11 -4.02
C SER A 132 -3.37 59.84 -3.44
N GLN A 133 -3.66 60.83 -2.62
CA GLN A 133 -2.70 61.74 -2.02
C GLN A 133 -1.70 61.01 -1.09
N ALA A 134 -0.41 61.29 -1.30
CA ALA A 134 0.70 61.30 -0.33
C ALA A 134 1.27 59.98 0.22
N ALA A 135 1.49 58.96 -0.61
CA ALA A 135 2.59 58.01 -0.37
C ALA A 135 3.80 58.46 -1.18
N THR A 136 5.00 58.46 -0.59
CA THR A 136 6.22 58.71 -1.37
C THR A 136 6.45 57.53 -2.33
N PRO A 137 7.12 57.72 -3.49
CA PRO A 137 7.42 56.59 -4.38
C PRO A 137 8.21 55.47 -3.67
N GLU A 138 8.99 55.80 -2.65
CA GLU A 138 9.68 54.86 -1.76
C GLU A 138 8.72 54.01 -0.94
N GLU A 139 7.67 54.62 -0.38
CA GLU A 139 6.67 53.91 0.42
C GLU A 139 5.87 52.91 -0.43
N ALA A 140 5.44 53.32 -1.63
CA ALA A 140 4.77 52.41 -2.56
C ALA A 140 5.68 51.27 -3.05
N ALA A 141 6.98 51.53 -3.26
CA ALA A 141 7.94 50.51 -3.63
C ALA A 141 8.20 49.53 -2.47
N PHE A 142 8.26 50.04 -1.23
CA PHE A 142 8.41 49.24 -0.03
C PHE A 142 7.20 48.32 0.20
N ASP A 143 5.97 48.81 0.01
CA ASP A 143 4.76 47.99 0.13
C ASP A 143 4.74 46.83 -0.89
N ALA A 144 5.19 47.10 -2.11
CA ALA A 144 5.34 46.06 -3.14
C ALA A 144 6.41 45.03 -2.74
N TYR A 145 7.54 45.48 -2.20
CA TYR A 145 8.57 44.61 -1.64
C TYR A 145 8.03 43.74 -0.50
N ALA A 146 7.34 44.32 0.48
CA ALA A 146 6.78 43.59 1.63
C ALA A 146 5.75 42.53 1.19
N THR A 147 4.91 42.85 0.19
CA THR A 147 3.96 41.90 -0.38
C THR A 147 4.68 40.73 -1.07
N ARG A 148 5.70 41.02 -1.88
CA ARG A 148 6.54 40.01 -2.55
C ARG A 148 7.26 39.12 -1.54
N GLN A 149 7.84 39.72 -0.50
CA GLN A 149 8.54 39.03 0.58
C GLN A 149 7.63 38.05 1.31
N LEU A 150 6.38 38.44 1.59
CA LEU A 150 5.39 37.56 2.20
C LEU A 150 5.06 36.36 1.31
N ALA A 151 4.87 36.59 0.00
CA ALA A 151 4.59 35.52 -0.96
C ALA A 151 5.75 34.51 -1.05
N VAL A 152 7.00 34.98 -1.12
CA VAL A 152 8.19 34.12 -1.11
C VAL A 152 8.29 33.33 0.20
N ALA A 153 8.03 33.97 1.34
CA ALA A 153 8.04 33.29 2.64
C ALA A 153 6.95 32.22 2.76
N GLN A 154 5.76 32.45 2.17
CA GLN A 154 4.69 31.45 2.12
C GLN A 154 5.07 30.27 1.22
N ALA A 155 5.56 30.53 0.01
CA ALA A 155 6.03 29.49 -0.91
C ALA A 155 7.14 28.63 -0.29
N ASN A 156 8.07 29.24 0.46
CA ASN A 156 9.11 28.49 1.18
C ASN A 156 8.54 27.57 2.28
N ARG A 157 7.44 27.97 2.95
CA ARG A 157 6.78 27.08 3.94
C ARG A 157 6.07 25.91 3.26
N GLU A 158 5.44 26.14 2.11
CA GLU A 158 4.81 25.10 1.30
C GLU A 158 5.85 24.10 0.77
N LEU A 159 7.02 24.60 0.37
CA LEU A 159 8.17 23.77 -0.02
C LEU A 159 8.59 22.83 1.12
N SER A 160 8.77 23.35 2.35
CA SER A 160 9.08 22.51 3.52
C SER A 160 7.99 21.49 3.83
N ALA A 161 6.72 21.89 3.76
CA ALA A 161 5.60 20.97 4.00
C ALA A 161 5.54 19.84 2.95
N THR A 162 5.83 20.15 1.68
CA THR A 162 5.90 19.15 0.61
C THR A 162 7.05 18.18 0.83
N PHE A 163 8.21 18.68 1.25
CA PHE A 163 9.36 17.84 1.61
C PHE A 163 9.02 16.88 2.75
N ASP A 164 8.42 17.37 3.84
CA ASP A 164 7.99 16.56 4.98
C ASP A 164 6.97 15.47 4.57
N ALA A 165 6.04 15.82 3.66
CA ALA A 165 5.07 14.87 3.11
C ALA A 165 5.77 13.75 2.32
N ILE A 166 6.79 14.06 1.52
CA ILE A 166 7.59 13.05 0.80
C ILE A 166 8.34 12.16 1.78
N VAL A 167 9.00 12.71 2.80
CA VAL A 167 9.69 11.93 3.84
C VAL A 167 8.72 10.96 4.52
N THR A 168 7.53 11.45 4.88
CA THR A 168 6.47 10.63 5.48
C THR A 168 6.02 9.52 4.53
N ALA A 169 5.73 9.85 3.27
CA ALA A 169 5.28 8.89 2.28
C ALA A 169 6.33 7.79 2.00
N LYS A 170 7.63 8.14 2.00
CA LYS A 170 8.73 7.17 1.88
C LYS A 170 8.75 6.19 3.06
N ALA A 171 8.62 6.70 4.30
CA ALA A 171 8.61 5.88 5.50
C ALA A 171 7.37 4.96 5.59
N GLU A 172 6.20 5.46 5.18
CA GLU A 172 4.98 4.66 5.08
C GLU A 172 5.14 3.53 4.06
N ALA A 173 5.67 3.83 2.88
CA ALA A 173 5.90 2.84 1.85
C ALA A 173 6.91 1.76 2.27
N GLU A 174 7.97 2.14 3.02
CA GLU A 174 8.89 1.17 3.63
C GLU A 174 8.18 0.24 4.61
N THR A 175 7.33 0.79 5.48
CA THR A 175 6.53 0.01 6.44
C THR A 175 5.60 -0.98 5.71
N VAL A 176 4.90 -0.51 4.68
CA VAL A 176 4.04 -1.36 3.84
C VAL A 176 4.86 -2.47 3.18
N ASN A 177 6.04 -2.17 2.64
CA ASN A 177 6.92 -3.16 2.02
C ASN A 177 7.38 -4.23 3.01
N ILE A 178 7.69 -3.88 4.26
CA ILE A 178 8.06 -4.85 5.30
C ILE A 178 6.90 -5.79 5.62
N VAL A 179 5.70 -5.24 5.82
CA VAL A 179 4.50 -6.03 6.13
C VAL A 179 4.15 -6.94 4.95
N ALA A 180 4.19 -6.42 3.72
CA ALA A 180 3.94 -7.16 2.51
C ALA A 180 4.91 -8.35 2.33
N ALA A 181 6.21 -8.14 2.59
CA ALA A 181 7.20 -9.22 2.50
C ALA A 181 6.84 -10.39 3.42
N ALA A 182 6.48 -10.10 4.68
CA ALA A 182 6.07 -11.13 5.63
C ALA A 182 4.80 -11.86 5.18
N SER A 183 3.76 -11.13 4.75
CA SER A 183 2.51 -11.74 4.31
C SER A 183 2.67 -12.55 3.01
N LEU A 184 3.43 -12.07 2.03
CA LEU A 184 3.73 -12.82 0.80
C LEU A 184 4.58 -14.07 1.07
N ALA A 185 5.44 -14.06 2.08
CA ALA A 185 6.18 -15.25 2.50
C ALA A 185 5.26 -16.30 3.15
N THR A 186 4.26 -15.87 3.94
CA THR A 186 3.38 -16.79 4.67
C THR A 186 2.49 -17.66 3.78
N VAL A 187 2.17 -17.19 2.57
CA VAL A 187 1.30 -17.90 1.61
C VAL A 187 2.05 -18.80 0.63
N ALA A 188 3.37 -18.89 0.75
CA ALA A 188 4.16 -19.77 -0.11
C ALA A 188 3.71 -21.23 0.03
N GLY A 189 3.42 -21.89 -1.09
CA GLY A 189 2.95 -23.28 -1.15
C GLY A 189 1.43 -23.46 -1.04
N VAL A 190 0.69 -22.40 -0.71
CA VAL A 190 -0.79 -22.40 -0.61
C VAL A 190 -1.44 -21.31 -1.47
N ALA A 191 -0.68 -20.65 -2.34
CA ALA A 191 -1.19 -19.66 -3.27
C ALA A 191 -0.68 -19.93 -4.70
N ASP A 192 -1.13 -19.14 -5.68
CA ASP A 192 -0.54 -19.14 -7.02
C ASP A 192 0.89 -18.59 -6.93
N GLU A 193 1.87 -19.49 -7.03
CA GLU A 193 3.29 -19.14 -6.87
C GLU A 193 3.81 -18.20 -7.95
N VAL A 194 3.24 -18.24 -9.17
CA VAL A 194 3.63 -17.33 -10.25
C VAL A 194 3.15 -15.92 -9.93
N ALA A 195 1.89 -15.78 -9.53
CA ALA A 195 1.33 -14.49 -9.15
C ALA A 195 1.98 -13.94 -7.86
N ARG A 196 2.24 -14.80 -6.87
CA ARG A 196 2.94 -14.43 -5.63
C ARG A 196 4.35 -13.94 -5.90
N ALA A 197 5.10 -14.63 -6.77
CA ALA A 197 6.45 -14.21 -7.16
C ALA A 197 6.45 -12.89 -7.94
N ALA A 198 5.44 -12.65 -8.78
CA ALA A 198 5.27 -11.36 -9.48
C ALA A 198 5.03 -10.21 -8.48
N ALA A 199 4.16 -10.39 -7.49
CA ALA A 199 3.93 -9.42 -6.42
C ALA A 199 5.20 -9.16 -5.58
N GLU A 200 5.96 -10.21 -5.25
CA GLU A 200 7.22 -10.07 -4.52
C GLU A 200 8.30 -9.33 -5.33
N ASN A 201 8.42 -9.63 -6.63
CA ASN A 201 9.33 -8.89 -7.51
C ASN A 201 8.95 -7.40 -7.59
N GLN A 202 7.65 -7.09 -7.67
CA GLN A 202 7.19 -5.71 -7.69
C GLN A 202 7.48 -5.02 -6.35
N ARG A 203 7.28 -5.68 -5.21
CA ARG A 203 7.64 -5.16 -3.89
C ARG A 203 9.12 -4.76 -3.80
N ILE A 204 10.00 -5.62 -4.31
CA ILE A 204 11.45 -5.35 -4.39
C ILE A 204 11.71 -4.13 -5.28
N SER A 205 11.09 -4.09 -6.47
CA SER A 205 11.20 -2.97 -7.42
C SER A 205 10.76 -1.64 -6.80
N THR A 206 9.63 -1.63 -6.09
CA THR A 206 9.12 -0.46 -5.36
C THR A 206 10.09 -0.01 -4.27
N THR A 207 10.65 -0.94 -3.50
CA THR A 207 11.66 -0.62 -2.47
C THR A 207 12.87 0.05 -3.11
N THR A 208 13.40 -0.50 -4.21
CA THR A 208 14.52 0.08 -4.95
C THR A 208 14.19 1.45 -5.53
N SER A 209 13.01 1.62 -6.12
CA SER A 209 12.57 2.87 -6.74
C SER A 209 12.43 3.98 -5.70
N ILE A 210 11.80 3.69 -4.56
CA ILE A 210 11.64 4.67 -3.46
C ILE A 210 12.99 5.03 -2.83
N ALA A 211 13.90 4.07 -2.69
CA ALA A 211 15.25 4.33 -2.19
C ALA A 211 16.07 5.23 -3.15
N ALA A 212 15.82 5.13 -4.46
CA ALA A 212 16.49 5.94 -5.47
C ALA A 212 16.00 7.40 -5.53
N ILE A 213 14.83 7.71 -4.95
CA ILE A 213 14.28 9.07 -4.91
C ILE A 213 15.10 9.93 -3.95
N THR A 214 15.86 10.86 -4.51
CA THR A 214 16.63 11.88 -3.79
C THR A 214 15.92 13.22 -3.89
N VAL A 215 15.68 13.85 -2.75
CA VAL A 215 15.13 15.21 -2.64
C VAL A 215 16.06 16.04 -1.76
N THR A 216 16.30 17.28 -2.14
CA THR A 216 17.09 18.23 -1.34
C THR A 216 16.23 18.76 -0.19
N ASP A 217 16.76 18.76 1.03
CA ASP A 217 16.08 19.35 2.18
C ASP A 217 16.07 20.88 2.03
N PRO A 218 14.89 21.54 2.07
CA PRO A 218 14.81 22.99 2.11
C PRO A 218 15.61 23.63 3.26
N ALA A 219 15.84 22.90 4.36
CA ALA A 219 16.67 23.35 5.48
C ALA A 219 18.17 23.45 5.12
N ASP A 220 18.65 22.74 4.10
CA ASP A 220 20.04 22.87 3.61
C ASP A 220 20.27 24.17 2.84
N THR A 221 19.19 24.77 2.33
CA THR A 221 19.19 26.05 1.58
C THR A 221 18.13 27.00 2.13
N PRO A 222 18.29 27.45 3.40
CA PRO A 222 17.24 28.20 4.07
C PRO A 222 17.02 29.55 3.37
N TYR A 223 15.75 29.91 3.21
CA TYR A 223 15.38 31.25 2.77
C TYR A 223 15.93 32.30 3.74
N VAL A 224 16.75 33.22 3.21
CA VAL A 224 17.24 34.39 3.93
C VAL A 224 16.50 35.61 3.41
N VAL A 225 15.84 36.31 4.32
CA VAL A 225 15.13 37.55 4.01
C VAL A 225 16.15 38.65 3.67
N PRO A 226 16.00 39.36 2.53
CA PRO A 226 16.83 40.52 2.24
C PRO A 226 16.62 41.64 3.27
N GLU A 227 17.70 42.31 3.66
CA GLU A 227 17.66 43.43 4.60
C GLU A 227 17.20 44.72 3.91
N VAL A 228 15.88 44.90 3.77
CA VAL A 228 15.25 46.14 3.25
C VAL A 228 14.31 46.71 4.32
N SER A 229 14.40 48.02 4.54
CA SER A 229 13.62 48.74 5.56
C SER A 229 12.74 49.81 4.94
N THR A 230 11.80 50.36 5.71
CA THR A 230 10.96 51.51 5.30
C THR A 230 11.76 52.77 4.99
N GLU A 231 13.01 52.85 5.48
CA GLU A 231 13.92 53.97 5.26
C GLU A 231 14.88 53.71 4.08
N SER A 232 14.79 52.54 3.44
CA SER A 232 15.66 52.16 2.34
C SER A 232 15.41 53.00 1.09
N THR A 233 16.49 53.23 0.33
CA THR A 233 16.42 53.96 -0.93
C THR A 233 15.74 53.12 -2.03
N LEU A 234 15.22 53.77 -3.08
CA LEU A 234 14.66 53.05 -4.24
C LEU A 234 15.63 52.04 -4.85
N THR A 235 16.94 52.33 -4.84
CA THR A 235 17.97 51.42 -5.35
C THR A 235 18.12 50.18 -4.46
N GLU A 236 18.06 50.34 -3.13
CA GLU A 236 18.10 49.22 -2.17
C GLU A 236 16.84 48.37 -2.26
N ILE A 237 15.66 49.01 -2.39
CA ILE A 237 14.39 48.30 -2.57
C ILE A 237 14.41 47.52 -3.90
N ALA A 238 14.94 48.10 -4.98
CA ALA A 238 15.09 47.41 -6.26
C ALA A 238 16.04 46.20 -6.16
N ALA A 239 17.18 46.34 -5.48
CA ALA A 239 18.10 45.23 -5.26
C ALA A 239 17.46 44.11 -4.43
N GLY A 240 16.68 44.44 -3.39
CA GLY A 240 15.93 43.46 -2.61
C GLY A 240 14.83 42.76 -3.41
N LEU A 241 14.17 43.46 -4.33
CA LEU A 241 13.20 42.86 -5.25
C LEU A 241 13.87 41.89 -6.22
N ASP A 242 15.05 42.21 -6.74
CA ASP A 242 15.84 41.31 -7.60
C ASP A 242 16.25 40.05 -6.83
N GLU A 243 16.66 40.18 -5.57
CA GLU A 243 17.00 39.06 -4.68
C GLU A 243 15.77 38.18 -4.39
N LEU A 244 14.62 38.78 -4.03
CA LEU A 244 13.36 38.06 -3.86
C LEU A 244 12.90 37.37 -5.16
N SER A 245 13.18 37.95 -6.33
CA SER A 245 12.86 37.32 -7.60
C SER A 245 13.75 36.11 -7.87
N SER A 246 15.05 36.22 -7.59
CA SER A 246 15.98 35.09 -7.68
C SER A 246 15.57 33.95 -6.74
N GLU A 247 15.17 34.29 -5.52
CA GLU A 247 14.74 33.31 -4.53
C GLU A 247 13.42 32.65 -4.90
N ALA A 248 12.46 33.40 -5.45
CA ALA A 248 11.22 32.83 -5.97
C ALA A 248 11.49 31.77 -7.05
N THR A 249 12.40 32.05 -7.99
CA THR A 249 12.80 31.08 -9.03
C THR A 249 13.43 29.83 -8.42
N ARG A 250 14.32 29.98 -7.44
CA ARG A 250 14.92 28.83 -6.72
C ARG A 250 13.85 27.95 -6.05
N ILE A 251 12.86 28.57 -5.41
CA ILE A 251 11.75 27.87 -4.77
C ILE A 251 10.88 27.15 -5.81
N GLU A 252 10.56 27.79 -6.94
CA GLU A 252 9.79 27.18 -8.03
C GLU A 252 10.50 25.95 -8.62
N ASP A 253 11.82 26.04 -8.84
CA ASP A 253 12.63 24.91 -9.30
C ASP A 253 12.63 23.77 -8.26
N SER A 254 12.83 24.11 -6.98
CA SER A 254 12.81 23.12 -5.88
C SER A 254 11.44 22.45 -5.74
N GLN A 255 10.35 23.20 -5.89
CA GLN A 255 8.99 22.66 -5.84
C GLN A 255 8.76 21.69 -7.00
N THR A 256 9.25 22.00 -8.20
CA THR A 256 9.15 21.11 -9.36
C THR A 256 9.84 19.76 -9.08
N ASP A 257 11.01 19.78 -8.44
CA ASP A 257 11.73 18.56 -8.05
C ASP A 257 10.97 17.76 -6.97
N LEU A 258 10.40 18.43 -5.98
CA LEU A 258 9.57 17.77 -4.95
C LEU A 258 8.30 17.17 -5.54
N ASP A 259 7.60 17.88 -6.44
CA ASP A 259 6.41 17.37 -7.10
C ASP A 259 6.73 16.12 -7.94
N ALA A 260 7.85 16.13 -8.66
CA ALA A 260 8.33 14.96 -9.41
C ALA A 260 8.67 13.79 -8.49
N ALA A 261 9.29 14.04 -7.33
CA ALA A 261 9.58 13.02 -6.33
C ALA A 261 8.29 12.44 -5.70
N LEU A 262 7.32 13.28 -5.38
CA LEU A 262 6.03 12.84 -4.85
C LEU A 262 5.27 11.97 -5.86
N LEU A 263 5.27 12.38 -7.14
CA LEU A 263 4.71 11.58 -8.23
C LEU A 263 5.41 10.22 -8.32
N ALA A 264 6.74 10.18 -8.29
CA ALA A 264 7.50 8.93 -8.34
C ALA A 264 7.22 7.99 -7.14
N VAL A 265 7.07 8.54 -5.92
CA VAL A 265 6.63 7.74 -4.75
C VAL A 265 5.24 7.16 -4.99
N THR A 266 4.33 7.95 -5.57
CA THR A 266 2.95 7.54 -5.83
C THR A 266 2.88 6.44 -6.88
N GLU A 267 3.54 6.63 -8.03
CA GLU A 267 3.61 5.62 -9.10
C GLU A 267 4.21 4.29 -8.59
N ALA A 268 5.30 4.35 -7.82
CA ALA A 268 5.92 3.14 -7.26
C ALA A 268 4.99 2.39 -6.28
N ARG A 269 4.15 3.11 -5.53
CA ARG A 269 3.13 2.53 -4.64
C ARG A 269 1.98 1.92 -5.45
N ASP A 270 1.50 2.62 -6.46
CA ASP A 270 0.39 2.18 -7.31
C ASP A 270 0.75 0.91 -8.09
N ASP A 271 1.98 0.83 -8.63
CA ASP A 271 2.46 -0.36 -9.31
C ASP A 271 2.51 -1.58 -8.38
N PHE A 272 2.95 -1.40 -7.13
CA PHE A 272 2.91 -2.46 -6.12
C PHE A 272 1.48 -2.85 -5.75
N ALA A 273 0.60 -1.88 -5.54
CA ALA A 273 -0.80 -2.13 -5.24
C ALA A 273 -1.46 -2.95 -6.37
N ALA A 274 -1.22 -2.59 -7.63
CA ALA A 274 -1.73 -3.31 -8.79
C ALA A 274 -1.23 -4.77 -8.85
N ALA A 275 0.07 -5.00 -8.61
CA ALA A 275 0.64 -6.34 -8.57
C ALA A 275 0.09 -7.17 -7.40
N PHE A 276 -0.11 -6.56 -6.23
CA PHE A 276 -0.69 -7.22 -5.07
C PHE A 276 -2.17 -7.58 -5.29
N THR A 277 -2.96 -6.67 -5.86
CA THR A 277 -4.36 -6.96 -6.24
C THR A 277 -4.44 -8.11 -7.24
N ALA A 278 -3.61 -8.08 -8.30
CA ALA A 278 -3.56 -9.17 -9.28
C ALA A 278 -3.21 -10.52 -8.63
N PHE A 279 -2.34 -10.53 -7.62
CA PHE A 279 -2.06 -11.71 -6.82
C PHE A 279 -3.29 -12.16 -6.00
N VAL A 280 -3.93 -11.24 -5.26
CA VAL A 280 -5.10 -11.55 -4.44
C VAL A 280 -6.26 -12.11 -5.28
N ASP A 281 -6.44 -11.62 -6.50
CA ASP A 281 -7.47 -12.11 -7.43
C ASP A 281 -7.30 -13.60 -7.80
N THR A 282 -6.11 -14.17 -7.64
CA THR A 282 -5.85 -15.62 -7.86
C THR A 282 -6.22 -16.49 -6.66
N VAL A 283 -6.34 -15.91 -5.47
CA VAL A 283 -6.51 -16.65 -4.21
C VAL A 283 -7.82 -17.44 -4.19
N PRO A 284 -8.99 -16.92 -4.61
CA PRO A 284 -10.23 -17.69 -4.61
C PRO A 284 -10.15 -18.97 -5.45
N ALA A 285 -9.56 -18.90 -6.64
CA ALA A 285 -9.41 -20.06 -7.51
C ALA A 285 -8.43 -21.10 -6.92
N THR A 286 -7.32 -20.63 -6.34
CA THR A 286 -6.34 -21.49 -5.68
C THR A 286 -6.92 -22.18 -4.45
N ALA A 287 -7.66 -21.45 -3.62
CA ALA A 287 -8.33 -21.97 -2.44
C ALA A 287 -9.35 -23.06 -2.79
N LEU A 288 -10.11 -22.88 -3.88
CA LEU A 288 -11.01 -23.92 -4.38
C LEU A 288 -10.25 -25.19 -4.80
N SER A 289 -9.11 -25.04 -5.47
CA SER A 289 -8.26 -26.17 -5.85
C SER A 289 -7.69 -26.91 -4.64
N ILE A 290 -7.18 -26.19 -3.64
CA ILE A 290 -6.67 -26.77 -2.38
C ILE A 290 -7.80 -27.51 -1.65
N THR A 291 -8.97 -26.89 -1.55
CA THR A 291 -10.17 -27.49 -0.93
C THR A 291 -10.57 -28.79 -1.64
N ALA A 292 -10.54 -28.80 -2.98
CA ALA A 292 -10.88 -29.97 -3.78
C ALA A 292 -9.84 -31.10 -3.70
N ALA A 293 -8.58 -30.78 -3.42
CA ALA A 293 -7.51 -31.76 -3.24
C ALA A 293 -7.48 -32.40 -1.85
N ASN A 294 -8.14 -31.78 -0.85
CA ASN A 294 -8.12 -32.18 0.55
C ASN A 294 -9.54 -32.56 1.04
N GLN A 295 -10.14 -33.56 0.39
CA GLN A 295 -11.53 -33.95 0.64
C GLN A 295 -11.70 -34.83 1.89
N ASP A 296 -10.64 -35.49 2.35
CA ASP A 296 -10.68 -36.38 3.51
C ASP A 296 -10.71 -35.61 4.82
N ALA A 297 -10.24 -34.36 4.82
CA ALA A 297 -10.39 -33.46 5.97
C ALA A 297 -11.87 -33.17 6.29
N ASP A 298 -12.16 -32.84 7.55
CA ASP A 298 -13.51 -32.47 7.97
C ASP A 298 -13.99 -31.16 7.32
N GLN A 299 -15.31 -31.02 7.15
CA GLN A 299 -15.94 -29.85 6.51
C GLN A 299 -15.56 -28.51 7.16
N GLN A 300 -15.36 -28.50 8.48
CA GLN A 300 -14.99 -27.28 9.23
C GLN A 300 -13.68 -26.63 8.74
N TRP A 301 -12.71 -27.43 8.26
CA TRP A 301 -11.43 -26.92 7.77
C TRP A 301 -11.58 -26.30 6.38
N ARG A 302 -12.43 -26.88 5.53
CA ARG A 302 -12.80 -26.30 4.23
C ARG A 302 -13.59 -25.00 4.38
N ASP A 303 -14.49 -24.96 5.36
CA ASP A 303 -15.27 -23.76 5.69
C ASP A 303 -14.37 -22.64 6.23
N ALA A 304 -13.34 -22.98 7.01
CA ALA A 304 -12.35 -22.02 7.50
C ALA A 304 -11.57 -21.37 6.36
N VAL A 305 -11.11 -22.15 5.37
CA VAL A 305 -10.48 -21.61 4.14
C VAL A 305 -11.43 -20.68 3.40
N THR A 306 -12.67 -21.10 3.17
CA THR A 306 -13.68 -20.28 2.47
C THR A 306 -13.95 -18.96 3.19
N THR A 307 -14.03 -18.99 4.53
CA THR A 307 -14.23 -17.80 5.37
C THR A 307 -13.03 -16.85 5.28
N ALA A 308 -11.81 -17.38 5.35
CA ALA A 308 -10.59 -16.58 5.25
C ALA A 308 -10.45 -15.91 3.87
N VAL A 309 -10.80 -16.62 2.79
CA VAL A 309 -10.83 -16.04 1.44
C VAL A 309 -11.84 -14.91 1.34
N ALA A 310 -13.05 -15.08 1.86
CA ALA A 310 -14.07 -14.03 1.84
C ALA A 310 -13.62 -12.78 2.62
N ALA A 311 -12.95 -12.97 3.76
CA ALA A 311 -12.36 -11.87 4.53
C ALA A 311 -11.26 -11.15 3.73
N LEU A 312 -10.36 -11.92 3.08
CA LEU A 312 -9.30 -11.37 2.24
C LEU A 312 -9.85 -10.53 1.08
N VAL A 313 -10.85 -11.03 0.35
CA VAL A 313 -11.47 -10.29 -0.77
C VAL A 313 -12.10 -8.99 -0.26
N SER A 314 -12.82 -9.04 0.86
CA SER A 314 -13.43 -7.85 1.48
C SER A 314 -12.39 -6.82 1.97
N ALA A 315 -11.24 -7.29 2.46
CA ALA A 315 -10.14 -6.42 2.87
C ALA A 315 -9.42 -5.80 1.66
N ALA A 316 -9.21 -6.57 0.59
CA ALA A 316 -8.57 -6.12 -0.64
C ALA A 316 -9.35 -5.02 -1.36
N GLU A 317 -10.69 -5.08 -1.34
CA GLU A 317 -11.56 -4.01 -1.86
C GLU A 317 -11.35 -2.66 -1.15
N LYS A 318 -10.76 -2.67 0.05
CA LYS A 318 -10.46 -1.47 0.87
C LYS A 318 -8.96 -1.13 0.85
N GLY A 319 -8.18 -1.76 -0.02
CA GLY A 319 -6.71 -1.58 -0.05
C GLY A 319 -5.97 -2.16 1.15
N ALA A 320 -6.57 -3.12 1.86
CA ALA A 320 -5.97 -3.87 2.97
C ALA A 320 -5.80 -5.35 2.58
N GLY A 321 -5.50 -6.23 3.55
CA GLY A 321 -5.48 -7.67 3.31
C GLY A 321 -4.28 -8.42 3.86
N ALA A 322 -3.24 -7.74 4.37
CA ALA A 322 -2.06 -8.40 4.92
C ALA A 322 -2.38 -9.40 6.07
N PRO A 323 -3.20 -9.06 7.10
CA PRO A 323 -3.57 -10.03 8.14
C PRO A 323 -4.55 -11.10 7.63
N GLU A 324 -5.47 -10.75 6.73
CA GLU A 324 -6.39 -11.72 6.13
C GLU A 324 -5.66 -12.74 5.26
N LEU A 325 -4.58 -12.32 4.58
CA LEU A 325 -3.72 -13.21 3.79
C LEU A 325 -2.99 -14.21 4.68
N GLN A 326 -2.54 -13.79 5.87
CA GLN A 326 -1.95 -14.68 6.88
C GLN A 326 -2.99 -15.66 7.43
N ALA A 327 -4.23 -15.19 7.68
CA ALA A 327 -5.33 -16.05 8.12
C ALA A 327 -5.71 -17.09 7.05
N TYR A 328 -5.70 -16.70 5.77
CA TYR A 328 -5.86 -17.61 4.65
C TYR A 328 -4.76 -18.68 4.63
N ALA A 329 -3.50 -18.28 4.74
CA ALA A 329 -2.38 -19.22 4.78
C ALA A 329 -2.53 -20.24 5.91
N ALA A 330 -2.82 -19.76 7.13
CA ALA A 330 -3.01 -20.61 8.31
C ALA A 330 -4.16 -21.61 8.12
N ALA A 331 -5.29 -21.17 7.56
CA ALA A 331 -6.42 -22.05 7.29
C ALA A 331 -6.09 -23.10 6.21
N ALA A 332 -5.38 -22.71 5.15
CA ALA A 332 -4.99 -23.62 4.07
C ALA A 332 -4.00 -24.69 4.54
N PHE A 333 -2.97 -24.33 5.31
CA PHE A 333 -2.05 -25.30 5.90
C PHE A 333 -2.74 -26.22 6.88
N ALA A 334 -3.61 -25.70 7.75
CA ALA A 334 -4.34 -26.54 8.70
C ALA A 334 -5.27 -27.55 8.01
N LEU A 335 -5.87 -27.17 6.87
CA LEU A 335 -6.64 -28.09 6.02
C LEU A 335 -5.76 -29.21 5.45
N GLN A 336 -4.57 -28.88 4.94
CA GLN A 336 -3.63 -29.86 4.39
C GLN A 336 -3.11 -30.81 5.47
N ASP A 337 -2.75 -30.28 6.64
CA ASP A 337 -2.28 -31.06 7.79
C ASP A 337 -3.36 -32.03 8.28
N GLU A 338 -4.61 -31.57 8.36
CA GLU A 338 -5.73 -32.43 8.75
C GLU A 338 -5.97 -33.53 7.71
N ASN A 339 -5.98 -33.19 6.42
CA ASN A 339 -6.15 -34.18 5.37
C ASN A 339 -5.05 -35.25 5.46
N ALA A 340 -3.79 -34.83 5.64
CA ALA A 340 -2.67 -35.75 5.81
C ALA A 340 -2.78 -36.61 7.08
N ARG A 341 -3.40 -36.10 8.16
CA ARG A 341 -3.70 -36.89 9.37
C ARG A 341 -4.76 -37.95 9.07
N VAL A 342 -5.88 -37.57 8.46
CA VAL A 342 -6.98 -38.50 8.15
C VAL A 342 -6.53 -39.60 7.19
N VAL A 343 -5.77 -39.26 6.14
CA VAL A 343 -5.23 -40.25 5.20
C VAL A 343 -4.34 -41.27 5.91
N ARG A 344 -3.42 -40.83 6.79
CA ARG A 344 -2.57 -41.75 7.56
C ARG A 344 -3.36 -42.66 8.50
N GLU A 345 -4.44 -42.16 9.11
CA GLU A 345 -5.31 -42.97 9.97
C GLU A 345 -6.07 -44.03 9.17
N GLN A 346 -6.51 -43.69 7.95
CA GLN A 346 -7.16 -44.64 7.05
C GLN A 346 -6.18 -45.73 6.57
N GLU A 347 -4.95 -45.36 6.20
CA GLU A 347 -3.90 -46.32 5.81
C GLU A 347 -3.56 -47.26 6.97
N THR A 348 -3.37 -46.73 8.17
CA THR A 348 -3.05 -47.56 9.36
C THR A 348 -4.20 -48.51 9.72
N GLY A 349 -5.45 -48.04 9.65
CA GLY A 349 -6.62 -48.88 9.94
C GLY A 349 -6.86 -49.98 8.90
N GLN A 350 -6.45 -49.77 7.64
CA GLN A 350 -6.48 -50.80 6.60
C GLN A 350 -5.41 -51.86 6.85
N ASP A 351 -4.18 -51.46 7.18
CA ASP A 351 -3.08 -52.38 7.49
C ASP A 351 -3.41 -53.28 8.70
N GLU A 352 -4.10 -52.75 9.72
CA GLU A 352 -4.57 -53.51 10.87
C GLU A 352 -5.66 -54.52 10.49
N GLN A 353 -6.64 -54.13 9.66
CA GLN A 353 -7.67 -55.04 9.16
C GLN A 353 -7.07 -56.16 8.30
N GLU A 354 -6.13 -55.84 7.41
CA GLU A 354 -5.45 -56.84 6.57
C GLU A 354 -4.61 -57.82 7.42
N GLN A 355 -4.02 -57.37 8.53
CA GLN A 355 -3.30 -58.24 9.47
C GLN A 355 -4.27 -59.14 10.25
N GLU A 356 -5.40 -58.62 10.74
CA GLU A 356 -6.42 -59.42 11.43
C GLU A 356 -7.00 -60.51 10.51
N GLU A 357 -7.29 -60.19 9.24
CA GLU A 357 -7.78 -61.17 8.26
C GLU A 357 -6.71 -62.24 7.93
N GLN A 358 -5.44 -61.87 7.84
CA GLN A 358 -4.34 -62.83 7.62
C GLN A 358 -4.09 -63.74 8.84
N GLU A 359 -4.28 -63.24 10.07
CA GLU A 359 -4.17 -64.07 11.27
C GLU A 359 -5.33 -65.08 11.38
N GLU A 360 -6.56 -64.71 10.98
CA GLU A 360 -7.70 -65.64 10.99
C GLU A 360 -7.59 -66.77 9.95
N ASP A 361 -6.95 -66.53 8.79
CA ASP A 361 -6.85 -67.51 7.71
C ASP A 361 -5.61 -68.44 7.81
N THR A 362 -4.78 -68.25 8.85
CA THR A 362 -3.75 -69.27 9.17
C THR A 362 -4.39 -70.46 9.90
N PRO A 363 -4.31 -71.70 9.36
CA PRO A 363 -4.84 -72.86 10.06
C PRO A 363 -4.07 -73.03 11.36
N ARG A 364 -4.78 -72.94 12.50
CA ARG A 364 -4.26 -73.20 13.86
C ARG A 364 -3.42 -74.48 13.85
N ARG A 365 -2.11 -74.33 13.68
CA ARG A 365 -1.16 -75.42 13.87
C ARG A 365 -1.10 -75.64 15.37
N ALA A 366 -1.68 -76.73 15.84
CA ALA A 366 -1.67 -77.10 17.25
C ALA A 366 -0.24 -76.96 17.82
N PRO A 367 -0.08 -76.42 19.04
CA PRO A 367 1.23 -76.25 19.63
C PRO A 367 1.91 -77.60 19.78
N ILE A 368 2.94 -77.84 18.96
CA ILE A 368 3.87 -78.94 19.18
C ILE A 368 4.61 -78.61 20.47
N ARG A 369 4.18 -79.21 21.58
CA ARG A 369 4.91 -79.21 22.86
C ARG A 369 6.34 -79.71 22.62
N PRO A 370 7.40 -78.89 22.86
CA PRO A 370 8.71 -79.43 23.14
C PRO A 370 8.66 -79.96 24.57
N ARG A 371 8.85 -81.27 24.72
CA ARG A 371 9.06 -81.94 26.00
C ARG A 371 10.57 -82.05 26.20
N GLY A 372 11.06 -81.64 27.37
CA GLY A 372 12.45 -81.82 27.82
C GLY A 372 13.06 -80.47 28.22
N ASP A 373 12.98 -80.10 29.49
CA ASP A 373 13.97 -80.42 30.53
C ASP A 373 15.32 -79.73 30.26
N SER A 374 15.59 -78.64 30.99
CA SER A 374 16.86 -78.40 31.72
C SER A 374 16.84 -77.08 32.50
N VAL A 375 16.83 -77.26 33.82
CA VAL A 375 17.23 -76.46 34.99
C VAL A 375 18.09 -75.18 34.76
N PRO A 376 17.94 -74.14 35.63
CA PRO A 376 18.60 -72.84 35.52
C PRO A 376 19.96 -72.79 36.23
N ASP A 377 20.91 -71.97 35.75
CA ASP A 377 21.94 -71.38 36.61
C ASP A 377 22.71 -70.18 36.02
N THR A 378 23.08 -69.28 36.94
CA THR A 378 24.21 -68.33 37.00
C THR A 378 24.34 -67.09 36.08
N ALA A 379 23.96 -65.95 36.67
CA ALA A 379 24.80 -64.78 37.01
C ALA A 379 25.32 -63.82 35.90
N PRO A 380 25.60 -62.54 36.26
CA PRO A 380 25.53 -61.39 35.36
C PRO A 380 26.87 -61.08 34.70
N ARG A 381 26.82 -60.51 33.50
CA ARG A 381 27.98 -59.88 32.86
C ARG A 381 27.60 -58.48 32.38
N SER A 382 28.20 -57.50 33.05
CA SER A 382 28.51 -56.19 32.49
C SER A 382 29.31 -56.36 31.21
N ASP A 383 29.00 -55.57 30.18
CA ASP A 383 29.91 -54.66 29.48
C ASP A 383 29.34 -54.29 28.09
N GLU A 384 29.60 -53.03 27.71
CA GLU A 384 29.55 -52.46 26.34
C GLU A 384 28.17 -52.21 25.69
N ALA A 385 27.84 -51.04 25.14
CA ALA A 385 28.58 -49.79 24.96
C ALA A 385 27.57 -48.65 24.76
N GLU A 386 27.85 -47.49 25.35
CA GLU A 386 27.18 -46.22 25.06
C GLU A 386 27.33 -45.89 23.57
N GLN A 387 26.22 -45.85 22.84
CA GLN A 387 26.17 -45.22 21.53
C GLN A 387 26.25 -43.71 21.72
N SER A 388 27.43 -43.14 21.46
CA SER A 388 27.61 -41.71 21.34
C SER A 388 26.81 -41.17 20.14
N PRO A 389 26.16 -40.00 20.24
CA PRO A 389 25.45 -39.38 19.13
C PRO A 389 26.45 -38.99 18.03
N VAL A 390 26.19 -39.45 16.80
CA VAL A 390 26.97 -39.08 15.63
C VAL A 390 26.75 -37.59 15.36
N THR A 391 27.76 -36.77 15.61
CA THR A 391 27.78 -35.37 15.16
C THR A 391 27.90 -35.36 13.63
N PRO A 392 26.96 -34.74 12.88
CA PRO A 392 27.10 -34.62 11.44
C PRO A 392 28.35 -33.79 11.11
N LYS A 393 29.21 -34.36 10.27
CA LYS A 393 30.40 -33.71 9.72
C LYS A 393 29.96 -32.49 8.91
N PRO A 394 30.56 -31.30 9.09
CA PRO A 394 30.28 -30.15 8.25
C PRO A 394 30.60 -30.49 6.79
N GLU A 395 29.59 -30.39 5.94
CA GLU A 395 29.74 -30.44 4.50
C GLU A 395 30.61 -29.24 4.08
N ALA A 396 31.66 -29.51 3.30
CA ALA A 396 32.51 -28.45 2.79
C ALA A 396 31.68 -27.54 1.85
N PRO A 397 31.85 -26.21 1.94
CA PRO A 397 31.12 -25.30 1.05
C PRO A 397 31.46 -25.61 -0.41
N PRO A 398 30.51 -25.43 -1.34
CA PRO A 398 30.77 -25.61 -2.77
C PRO A 398 31.91 -24.69 -3.20
N THR A 399 32.92 -25.29 -3.82
CA THR A 399 34.01 -24.55 -4.46
C THR A 399 33.42 -23.77 -5.64
N VAL A 400 33.25 -22.46 -5.45
CA VAL A 400 32.89 -21.53 -6.53
C VAL A 400 34.06 -21.52 -7.53
N ALA A 401 33.79 -21.92 -8.77
CA ALA A 401 34.75 -21.79 -9.85
C ALA A 401 35.08 -20.31 -10.09
N PRO A 402 36.35 -19.93 -10.30
CA PRO A 402 36.71 -18.55 -10.59
C PRO A 402 36.01 -18.07 -11.88
N PRO A 403 35.60 -16.79 -11.95
CA PRO A 403 34.96 -16.24 -13.13
C PRO A 403 35.87 -16.40 -14.35
N GLN A 404 35.33 -16.98 -15.43
CA GLN A 404 36.01 -16.95 -16.71
C GLN A 404 36.08 -15.50 -17.17
N VAL A 405 37.29 -14.99 -17.32
CA VAL A 405 37.57 -13.71 -17.97
C VAL A 405 37.18 -13.89 -19.43
N GLU A 406 36.09 -13.24 -19.85
CA GLU A 406 35.76 -13.09 -21.26
C GLU A 406 36.88 -12.27 -21.91
N GLU A 407 37.53 -12.90 -22.88
CA GLU A 407 38.57 -12.30 -23.71
C GLU A 407 37.93 -11.15 -24.52
N PRO A 408 38.47 -9.91 -24.46
CA PRO A 408 37.92 -8.81 -25.23
C PRO A 408 38.12 -9.10 -26.73
N GLY A 409 36.99 -9.28 -27.43
CA GLY A 409 36.96 -9.46 -28.87
C GLY A 409 37.70 -8.32 -29.60
N PRO A 410 38.49 -8.63 -30.64
CA PRO A 410 39.28 -7.64 -31.35
C PRO A 410 38.37 -6.62 -32.03
N GLY A 411 38.66 -5.35 -31.76
CA GLY A 411 37.92 -4.21 -32.27
C GLY A 411 37.83 -4.19 -33.80
N GLU A 412 36.59 -4.11 -34.27
CA GLU A 412 36.28 -3.77 -35.66
C GLU A 412 36.46 -2.27 -35.80
N SER A 413 37.59 -1.90 -36.40
CA SER A 413 37.89 -0.54 -36.83
C SER A 413 37.12 -0.32 -38.11
N ASP A 414 35.97 0.37 -38.07
CA ASP A 414 35.32 0.85 -39.30
C ASP A 414 35.62 2.32 -39.51
N GLU A 415 36.64 2.49 -40.34
CA GLU A 415 37.17 3.69 -40.94
C GLU A 415 36.27 4.05 -42.13
N GLY A 416 35.45 5.10 -41.99
CA GLY A 416 34.42 5.38 -42.99
C GLY A 416 33.97 6.83 -43.09
N ALA A 417 34.90 7.77 -43.22
CA ALA A 417 34.63 9.04 -43.90
C ALA A 417 35.09 8.92 -45.36
N PRO A 418 34.28 9.37 -46.33
CA PRO A 418 34.78 10.53 -47.08
C PRO A 418 33.71 11.51 -47.65
N ALA A 419 34.22 12.74 -47.81
CA ALA A 419 33.83 13.86 -48.69
C ALA A 419 32.69 14.79 -48.26
#